data_AF-A0A9E3IGY9-F1
#
_entry.id   AF-A0A9E3IGY9-F1
#
_cell.length_a   1.000
_cell.length_b   1.000
_cell.length_c   1.000
_cell.angle_alpha   90.00
_cell.angle_beta   90.00
_cell.angle_gamma   90.00
#
_symmetry.space_group_name_H-M   'P 1'
#
loop_
_entity.id
_entity.type
_entity.pdbx_description
1 polymer ?
#
loop_
_entity_poly.entity_id
_entity_poly.type
_entity_poly.pdbx_seq_one_letter_code
_entity_poly.pdbx_strand_id
1 'polypeptide(L)'
;MTCALAPISCGLILDVVGVAYGFRVRDLCSRQRSRPLVAARRMAWTLARHLTGRSHKQVGRVMGGFDHTTLLDGVRATEAGINEAAEIAADYAVIRAAIEILAEEQADGVDDAAEIVIHGWRQIQPATKAALESSFVAALNNLQTLFERH
;
A
#
# COMPACT_ATOMS: atom_id res chain seq x y z
N MET A 1 -23.91 16.04 -1.58
CA MET A 1 -23.86 14.69 -0.96
C MET A 1 -22.42 14.21 -1.06
N THR A 2 -21.54 14.80 -0.25
CA THR A 2 -20.10 14.47 -0.26
C THR A 2 -19.93 13.22 0.58
N CYS A 3 -19.77 12.06 -0.06
CA CYS A 3 -19.40 10.82 0.63
C CYS A 3 -18.01 11.07 1.23
N ALA A 4 -17.90 11.01 2.56
CA ALA A 4 -16.62 11.16 3.24
C ALA A 4 -15.79 9.89 2.99
N LEU A 5 -14.99 9.90 1.93
CA LEU A 5 -14.03 8.83 1.65
C LEU A 5 -13.06 8.75 2.84
N ALA A 6 -12.95 7.57 3.44
CA ALA A 6 -12.02 7.33 4.53
C ALA A 6 -10.58 7.68 4.10
N PRO A 7 -9.76 8.27 4.99
CA PRO A 7 -8.41 8.66 4.63
C PRO A 7 -7.54 7.43 4.37
N ILE A 8 -6.99 7.33 3.16
CA ILE A 8 -6.10 6.23 2.78
C ILE A 8 -4.82 6.28 3.63
N SER A 9 -4.54 5.18 4.34
CA SER A 9 -3.38 5.06 5.23
C SER A 9 -2.16 4.49 4.48
N CYS A 10 -0.96 4.88 4.90
CA CYS A 10 0.28 4.29 4.35
C CYS A 10 0.42 2.80 4.68
N GLY A 11 -0.17 2.35 5.78
CA GLY A 11 -0.17 0.93 6.18
C GLY A 11 -0.94 0.08 5.17
N LEU A 12 -2.17 0.50 4.83
CA LEU A 12 -2.99 -0.16 3.81
C LEU A 12 -2.24 -0.30 2.48
N ILE A 13 -1.56 0.76 2.05
CA ILE A 13 -0.78 0.75 0.80
C ILE A 13 0.35 -0.29 0.87
N LEU A 14 1.07 -0.37 2.00
CA LEU A 14 2.14 -1.35 2.17
C LEU A 14 1.63 -2.80 2.20
N ASP A 15 0.47 -3.03 2.81
CA ASP A 15 -0.17 -4.34 2.87
C ASP A 15 -0.58 -4.80 1.46
N VAL A 16 -1.30 -3.96 0.73
CA VAL A 16 -1.78 -4.30 -0.63
C VAL A 16 -0.60 -4.51 -1.59
N VAL A 17 0.40 -3.62 -1.57
CA VAL A 17 1.59 -3.78 -2.41
C VAL A 17 2.39 -5.02 -2.01
N GLY A 18 2.49 -5.30 -0.71
CA GLY A 18 3.15 -6.50 -0.20
C GLY A 18 2.52 -7.76 -0.76
N VAL A 19 1.19 -7.85 -0.74
CA VAL A 19 0.46 -8.97 -1.36
C VAL A 19 0.74 -9.03 -2.86
N ALA A 20 0.55 -7.91 -3.58
CA ALA A 20 0.65 -7.88 -5.05
C ALA A 20 2.01 -8.36 -5.56
N TYR A 21 3.09 -8.03 -4.86
CA TYR A 21 4.47 -8.41 -5.23
C TYR A 21 5.03 -9.61 -4.43
N GLY A 22 4.25 -10.20 -3.53
CA GLY A 22 4.68 -11.35 -2.71
C GLY A 22 5.76 -11.03 -1.66
N PHE A 23 5.80 -9.79 -1.14
CA PHE A 23 6.73 -9.35 -0.10
C PHE A 23 6.02 -9.07 1.22
N ARG A 24 6.72 -9.25 2.34
CA ARG A 24 6.20 -8.83 3.65
C ARG A 24 6.40 -7.32 3.80
N VAL A 25 5.53 -6.65 4.53
CA VAL A 25 5.64 -5.20 4.82
C VAL A 25 7.01 -4.84 5.42
N ARG A 26 7.55 -5.68 6.31
CA ARG A 26 8.89 -5.46 6.88
C ARG A 26 9.99 -5.41 5.81
N ASP A 27 9.84 -6.17 4.73
CA ASP A 27 10.83 -6.26 3.65
C ASP A 27 10.74 -5.00 2.78
N LEU A 28 9.52 -4.50 2.55
CA LEU A 28 9.27 -3.21 1.90
C LEU A 28 9.82 -2.03 2.71
N CYS A 29 9.81 -2.09 4.04
CA CYS A 29 10.43 -1.07 4.90
C CYS A 29 11.94 -1.28 5.12
N SER A 30 12.51 -2.40 4.65
CA SER A 30 13.93 -2.73 4.87
C SER A 30 14.89 -1.97 3.95
N ARG A 31 16.18 -1.94 4.30
CA ARG A 31 17.24 -1.37 3.44
C ARG A 31 17.69 -2.29 2.31
N GLN A 32 17.07 -3.47 2.13
CA GLN A 32 17.43 -4.42 1.08
C GLN A 32 17.10 -3.86 -0.31
N ARG A 33 18.02 -4.11 -1.27
CA ARG A 33 18.01 -3.50 -2.61
C ARG A 33 17.90 -4.51 -3.75
N SER A 34 17.30 -5.67 -3.53
CA SER A 34 16.99 -6.58 -4.63
C SER A 34 16.05 -5.89 -5.62
N ARG A 35 16.32 -6.04 -6.93
CA ARG A 35 15.55 -5.37 -8.00
C ARG A 35 14.02 -5.51 -7.85
N PRO A 36 13.43 -6.70 -7.62
CA PRO A 36 11.99 -6.82 -7.48
C PRO A 36 11.46 -6.13 -6.22
N LEU A 37 12.20 -6.18 -5.11
CA LEU A 37 11.81 -5.50 -3.87
C LEU A 37 11.85 -3.97 -4.00
N VAL A 38 12.86 -3.45 -4.71
CA VAL A 38 12.97 -2.02 -4.99
C VAL A 38 11.82 -1.55 -5.88
N ALA A 39 11.44 -2.34 -6.89
CA ALA A 39 10.29 -2.02 -7.75
C ALA A 39 8.98 -1.95 -6.93
N ALA A 40 8.69 -3.00 -6.14
CA ALA A 40 7.53 -3.03 -5.25
C ALA A 40 7.51 -1.84 -4.28
N ARG A 41 8.65 -1.53 -3.65
CA ARG A 41 8.76 -0.40 -2.71
C ARG A 41 8.51 0.95 -3.39
N ARG A 42 9.05 1.15 -4.60
CA ARG A 42 8.83 2.38 -5.36
C ARG A 42 7.35 2.53 -5.76
N MET A 43 6.70 1.43 -6.14
CA MET A 43 5.26 1.41 -6.39
C MET A 43 4.47 1.87 -5.15
N ALA A 44 4.81 1.34 -3.96
CA ALA A 44 4.20 1.80 -2.70
C ALA A 44 4.41 3.30 -2.43
N TRP A 45 5.62 3.83 -2.70
CA TRP A 45 5.90 5.26 -2.52
C TRP A 45 5.07 6.13 -3.46
N THR A 46 4.98 5.76 -4.74
CA THR A 46 4.20 6.48 -5.75
C THR A 46 2.71 6.49 -5.38
N LEU A 47 2.16 5.33 -5.01
CA LEU A 47 0.77 5.23 -4.56
C LEU A 47 0.52 6.08 -3.30
N ALA A 48 1.43 6.06 -2.33
CA ALA A 48 1.31 6.91 -1.13
C ALA A 48 1.36 8.40 -1.45
N ARG A 49 2.13 8.81 -2.46
CA ARG A 49 2.13 10.21 -2.89
C ARG A 49 0.82 10.62 -3.52
N HIS A 50 0.22 9.75 -4.33
CA HIS A 50 -1.01 10.08 -5.06
C HIS A 50 -2.26 9.97 -4.19
N LEU A 51 -2.31 9.00 -3.27
CA LEU A 51 -3.54 8.66 -2.55
C LEU A 51 -3.66 9.34 -1.18
N THR A 52 -2.55 9.62 -0.49
CA THR A 52 -2.63 10.13 0.89
C THR A 52 -2.34 11.63 1.02
N GLY A 53 -1.97 12.33 -0.05
CA GLY A 53 -1.63 13.77 -0.03
C GLY A 53 -0.42 14.17 0.85
N ARG A 54 0.25 13.22 1.52
CA ARG A 54 1.40 13.46 2.40
C ARG A 54 2.62 13.86 1.58
N SER A 55 3.55 14.65 2.12
CA SER A 55 4.81 15.02 1.42
C SER A 55 5.81 13.85 1.32
N HIS A 56 6.79 13.93 0.41
CA HIS A 56 7.86 12.92 0.29
C HIS A 56 8.61 12.67 1.61
N LYS A 57 8.82 13.72 2.42
CA LYS A 57 9.45 13.60 3.74
C LYS A 57 8.59 12.80 4.72
N GLN A 58 7.29 13.07 4.75
CA GLN A 58 6.35 12.35 5.61
C GLN A 58 6.22 10.89 5.20
N VAL A 59 6.08 10.62 3.89
CA VAL A 59 6.02 9.25 3.37
C VAL A 59 7.30 8.48 3.70
N GLY A 60 8.47 9.08 3.50
CA GLY A 60 9.75 8.44 3.83
C GLY A 60 9.89 8.09 5.31
N ARG A 61 9.39 8.95 6.21
CA ARG A 61 9.37 8.69 7.66
C ARG A 61 8.48 7.49 8.00
N VAL A 62 7.25 7.46 7.44
CA VAL A 62 6.26 6.40 7.73
C VAL A 62 6.66 5.06 7.11
N MET A 63 7.26 5.06 5.92
CA MET A 63 7.58 3.85 5.16
C MET A 63 9.00 3.33 5.40
N GLY A 64 9.53 3.39 6.62
CA GLY A 64 10.84 2.81 6.98
C GLY A 64 12.00 3.80 7.12
N GLY A 65 11.72 5.10 7.27
CA GLY A 65 12.73 6.12 7.53
C GLY A 65 13.70 6.35 6.36
N PHE A 66 13.18 6.35 5.13
CA PHE A 66 13.97 6.62 3.93
C PHE A 66 14.23 8.11 3.74
N ASP A 67 15.39 8.43 3.16
CA ASP A 67 15.67 9.81 2.76
C ASP A 67 14.71 10.24 1.64
N HIS A 68 14.12 11.42 1.80
CA HIS A 68 13.16 11.98 0.87
C HIS A 68 13.69 12.17 -0.55
N THR A 69 15.01 12.35 -0.75
CA THR A 69 15.64 12.43 -2.07
C THR A 69 15.60 11.08 -2.78
N THR A 70 15.85 9.99 -2.04
CA THR A 70 15.71 8.62 -2.56
C THR A 70 14.27 8.33 -2.96
N LEU A 71 13.32 8.84 -2.18
CA LEU A 71 11.90 8.69 -2.44
C LEU A 71 11.48 9.48 -3.69
N LEU A 72 11.96 10.71 -3.82
CA LEU A 72 11.75 11.56 -4.99
C LEU A 72 12.25 10.88 -6.27
N ASP A 73 13.49 10.38 -6.27
CA ASP A 73 14.08 9.70 -7.42
C ASP A 73 13.33 8.41 -7.76
N GLY A 74 12.90 7.65 -6.74
CA GLY A 74 12.13 6.42 -6.91
C GLY A 74 10.73 6.67 -7.48
N VAL A 75 10.04 7.71 -7.00
CA VAL A 75 8.72 8.11 -7.50
C VAL A 75 8.81 8.56 -8.95
N ARG A 76 9.74 9.46 -9.28
CA ARG A 76 9.96 9.93 -10.66
C ARG A 76 10.26 8.79 -11.62
N ALA A 77 11.11 7.84 -11.21
CA ALA A 77 11.44 6.69 -12.05
C ALA A 77 10.22 5.80 -12.30
N THR A 78 9.32 5.67 -11.32
CA THR A 78 8.10 4.85 -11.46
C THR A 78 7.05 5.59 -12.29
N GLU A 79 6.89 6.90 -12.10
CA GLU A 79 6.00 7.74 -12.92
C GLU A 79 6.42 7.76 -14.39
N ALA A 80 7.72 7.85 -14.68
CA ALA A 80 8.23 7.66 -16.03
C ALA A 80 7.89 6.27 -16.57
N GLY A 81 8.12 5.22 -15.75
CA GLY A 81 7.78 3.84 -16.10
C GLY A 81 6.30 3.61 -16.38
N ILE A 82 5.39 4.31 -15.70
CA ILE A 82 3.94 4.24 -15.96
C ILE A 82 3.61 4.77 -17.37
N ASN A 83 4.34 5.77 -17.87
CA ASN A 83 4.11 6.33 -19.21
C ASN A 83 4.78 5.50 -20.32
N GLU A 84 5.87 4.79 -19.99
CA GLU A 84 6.69 4.08 -20.96
C GLU A 84 6.34 2.58 -21.09
N ALA A 85 6.00 1.92 -19.98
CA ALA A 85 5.81 0.48 -19.91
C ALA A 85 4.38 0.12 -19.50
N ALA A 86 3.68 -0.58 -20.39
CA ALA A 86 2.30 -1.03 -20.16
C ALA A 86 2.15 -1.93 -18.93
N GLU A 87 3.17 -2.74 -18.62
CA GLU A 87 3.18 -3.62 -17.44
C GLU A 87 3.13 -2.81 -16.14
N ILE A 88 3.95 -1.76 -16.02
CA ILE A 88 3.99 -0.90 -14.82
C ILE A 88 2.68 -0.10 -14.69
N ALA A 89 2.12 0.36 -15.81
CA ALA A 89 0.84 1.04 -15.83
C ALA A 89 -0.31 0.13 -15.37
N ALA A 90 -0.31 -1.13 -15.81
CA ALA A 90 -1.29 -2.14 -15.41
C ALA A 90 -1.19 -2.44 -13.91
N ASP A 91 0.03 -2.71 -13.39
CA ASP A 91 0.28 -2.92 -11.97
C ASP A 91 -0.25 -1.75 -11.13
N TYR A 92 0.09 -0.52 -11.52
CA TYR A 92 -0.36 0.69 -10.83
C TYR A 92 -1.89 0.79 -10.80
N ALA A 93 -2.56 0.56 -11.93
CA ALA A 93 -4.01 0.64 -12.03
C ALA A 93 -4.71 -0.42 -11.15
N VAL A 94 -4.24 -1.67 -11.20
CA VAL A 94 -4.80 -2.78 -10.41
C VAL A 94 -4.62 -2.51 -8.91
N ILE A 95 -3.42 -2.16 -8.48
CA ILE A 95 -3.12 -1.93 -7.06
C ILE A 95 -3.88 -0.72 -6.54
N ARG A 96 -3.97 0.36 -7.33
CA ARG A 96 -4.75 1.55 -6.97
C ARG A 96 -6.22 1.20 -6.77
N ALA A 97 -6.83 0.49 -7.72
CA ALA A 97 -8.23 0.08 -7.61
C ALA A 97 -8.45 -0.80 -6.37
N ALA A 98 -7.54 -1.73 -6.07
CA ALA A 98 -7.60 -2.56 -4.86
C ALA A 98 -7.54 -1.71 -3.58
N ILE A 99 -6.69 -0.69 -3.52
CA ILE A 99 -6.61 0.21 -2.35
C ILE A 99 -7.89 1.02 -2.20
N GLU A 100 -8.44 1.57 -3.28
CA GLU A 100 -9.68 2.35 -3.24
C GLU A 100 -10.86 1.48 -2.74
N ILE A 101 -11.00 0.24 -3.24
CA ILE A 101 -12.02 -0.71 -2.79
C ILE A 101 -11.86 -1.06 -1.29
N LEU A 102 -10.63 -1.35 -0.85
CA LEU A 102 -10.36 -1.71 0.54
C LEU A 102 -10.50 -0.51 1.50
N ALA A 103 -10.28 0.71 1.02
CA ALA A 103 -10.44 1.92 1.82
C ALA A 103 -11.92 2.22 2.11
N GLU A 104 -12.84 1.86 1.21
CA GLU A 104 -14.28 2.01 1.43
C GLU A 104 -14.80 1.14 2.59
N GLU A 105 -14.14 0.01 2.88
CA GLU A 105 -14.52 -0.92 3.94
C GLU A 105 -14.03 -0.48 5.34
N GLN A 106 -13.05 0.43 5.43
CA GLN A 106 -12.41 0.84 6.69
C GLN A 106 -12.95 2.14 7.31
N ALA A 107 -14.18 2.55 6.96
CA ALA A 107 -14.75 3.84 7.36
C ALA A 107 -15.10 3.97 8.86
N ASP A 108 -15.04 2.90 9.66
CA ASP A 108 -15.30 2.92 11.10
C ASP A 108 -14.00 2.89 11.94
N GLY A 109 -13.33 4.05 12.07
CA GLY A 109 -12.64 4.39 13.32
C GLY A 109 -11.13 4.73 13.31
N VAL A 110 -10.87 6.04 13.34
CA VAL A 110 -9.90 6.75 14.22
C VAL A 110 -8.41 6.87 13.84
N ASP A 111 -8.10 8.11 13.43
CA ASP A 111 -7.00 9.03 13.77
C ASP A 111 -5.59 9.04 13.13
N ASP A 112 -5.33 10.22 12.58
CA ASP A 112 -4.05 10.93 12.40
C ASP A 112 -3.23 11.15 13.70
N ALA A 113 -3.20 10.18 14.63
CA ALA A 113 -2.51 10.29 15.93
C ALA A 113 -1.37 9.27 16.12
N ALA A 114 -0.75 8.78 15.03
CA ALA A 114 0.39 7.86 15.08
C ALA A 114 1.71 8.46 15.64
N GLU A 115 1.66 9.62 16.31
CA GLU A 115 2.75 10.16 17.12
C GLU A 115 2.62 9.80 18.63
N ILE A 116 1.56 9.10 19.08
CA ILE A 116 1.39 8.77 20.52
C ILE A 116 1.44 7.25 20.85
N VAL A 117 1.23 6.34 19.88
CA VAL A 117 0.86 4.94 20.21
C VAL A 117 2.03 3.94 20.40
N ILE A 118 3.32 4.30 20.28
CA ILE A 118 4.42 3.39 20.72
C ILE A 118 4.28 2.99 22.21
N HIS A 119 3.48 3.73 22.99
CA HIS A 119 3.18 3.42 24.39
C HIS A 119 1.78 2.78 24.66
N GLY A 120 0.99 2.41 23.64
CA GLY A 120 -0.42 2.02 23.83
C GLY A 120 -0.92 0.71 23.18
N TRP A 121 -0.13 -0.01 22.37
CA TRP A 121 -0.57 -1.22 21.65
C TRP A 121 -0.63 -2.51 22.51
N ARG A 122 -1.22 -2.45 23.72
CA ARG A 122 -1.37 -3.64 24.59
C ARG A 122 -2.80 -4.14 24.79
N GLN A 123 -3.83 -3.48 24.28
CA GLN A 123 -5.20 -3.97 24.41
C GLN A 123 -6.03 -3.70 23.14
N ILE A 124 -6.79 -4.73 22.71
CA ILE A 124 -7.81 -4.77 21.63
C ILE A 124 -7.25 -5.25 20.26
N GLN A 125 -7.71 -6.31 19.55
CA GLN A 125 -8.48 -7.55 19.78
C GLN A 125 -8.04 -8.53 18.64
N PRO A 126 -7.75 -9.82 18.89
CA PRO A 126 -7.17 -10.74 17.89
C PRO A 126 -8.16 -11.27 16.82
N ALA A 127 -9.46 -10.95 16.92
CA ALA A 127 -10.50 -11.53 16.07
C ALA A 127 -10.58 -10.95 14.64
N THR A 128 -10.20 -9.68 14.44
CA THR A 128 -10.35 -8.99 13.15
C THR A 128 -9.28 -9.39 12.13
N LYS A 129 -8.08 -9.78 12.59
CA LYS A 129 -6.99 -10.21 11.71
C LYS A 129 -7.30 -11.53 10.99
N ALA A 130 -7.91 -12.48 11.68
CA ALA A 130 -8.25 -13.79 11.12
C ALA A 130 -9.38 -13.73 10.08
N ALA A 131 -10.31 -12.78 10.23
CA ALA A 131 -11.42 -12.58 9.30
C ALA A 131 -10.94 -11.95 7.97
N LEU A 132 -10.05 -10.96 8.04
CA LEU A 132 -9.48 -10.30 6.85
C LEU A 132 -8.58 -11.23 6.04
N GLU A 133 -7.80 -12.10 6.70
CA GLU A 133 -6.95 -13.09 6.02
C GLU A 133 -7.78 -14.12 5.22
N SER A 134 -9.01 -14.42 5.65
CA SER A 134 -9.86 -15.42 4.99
C SER A 134 -10.62 -14.86 3.78
N SER A 135 -11.19 -13.65 3.88
CA SER A 135 -11.92 -13.01 2.77
C SER A 135 -11.00 -12.57 1.64
N PHE A 136 -9.78 -12.16 1.98
CA PHE A 136 -8.82 -11.66 1.00
C PHE A 136 -8.24 -12.80 0.13
N VAL A 137 -7.98 -13.98 0.71
CA VAL A 137 -7.60 -15.19 -0.05
C VAL A 137 -8.73 -15.65 -0.98
N ALA A 138 -10.00 -15.52 -0.54
CA ALA A 138 -11.15 -15.84 -1.37
C ALA A 138 -11.32 -14.87 -2.57
N ALA A 139 -11.07 -13.57 -2.36
CA ALA A 139 -11.11 -12.57 -3.43
C ALA A 139 -10.02 -12.80 -4.49
N LEU A 140 -8.80 -13.13 -4.05
CA LEU A 140 -7.70 -13.44 -4.97
C LEU A 140 -7.95 -14.73 -5.77
N ASN A 141 -8.47 -15.78 -5.13
CA ASN A 141 -8.80 -17.03 -5.83
C ASN A 141 -9.91 -16.84 -6.90
N ASN A 142 -10.92 -16.01 -6.62
CA ASN A 142 -11.97 -15.72 -7.60
C ASN A 142 -11.43 -14.97 -8.83
N LEU A 143 -10.50 -14.03 -8.64
CA LEU A 143 -9.84 -13.34 -9.75
C LEU A 143 -8.96 -14.28 -10.59
N GLN A 144 -8.29 -15.24 -9.95
CA GLN A 144 -7.49 -16.25 -10.65
C GLN A 144 -8.36 -17.17 -11.51
N THR A 145 -9.51 -17.62 -10.99
CA THR A 145 -10.47 -18.45 -11.75
C THR A 145 -11.17 -17.72 -12.90
N LEU A 146 -11.25 -16.38 -12.85
CA LEU A 146 -11.76 -15.56 -13.95
C LEU A 146 -10.74 -15.42 -15.09
N PHE A 147 -9.45 -15.46 -14.78
CA PHE A 147 -8.37 -15.35 -15.77
C PHE A 147 -8.08 -16.70 -16.48
N GLU A 148 -8.42 -17.83 -15.87
CA GLU A 148 -8.23 -19.19 -16.45
C GLU A 148 -9.40 -19.66 -17.35
N ARG A 149 -10.43 -18.83 -17.56
CA ARG A 149 -11.62 -19.15 -18.39
C ARG A 149 -11.65 -18.49 -19.77
N HIS A 150 -10.56 -17.85 -20.18
CA HIS A 150 -10.33 -17.34 -21.54
C HIS A 150 -9.08 -17.99 -22.13
#